data_AF-A0A9P6FWN2-F1
#
_entry.id   AF-A0A9P6FWN2-F1
#
_cell.length_a   1.000
_cell.length_b   1.000
_cell.length_c   1.000
_cell.angle_alpha   90.00
_cell.angle_beta   90.00
_cell.angle_gamma   90.00
#
_symmetry.space_group_name_H-M   'P 1'
#
loop_
_entity.id
_entity.type
_entity.pdbx_description
1 polymer ?
#
loop_
_entity_poly.entity_id
_entity_poly.type
_entity_poly.pdbx_seq_one_letter_code
_entity_poly.pdbx_strand_id
1 'polypeptide(L)'
;MRYPCGGYPPGPVTKMKAGQVIDVRFYASAMKSNDLKKQPKLSKSTKQFAQARHGGGMCEFSLSYDGGKSYRLIGRYSKTCPDSYYTWPVRIPKNAKSCTKKNQCLFVWTWTAAVVPQFYMNCADIQLSGAKNGVYPPRKGIQVYNIKGHKKKVFPGDGQKHKAGPGPNKKEINNNMNDRF
;
A
#
# COMPACT_ATOMS: atom_id res chain seq x y z
N MET A 1 -15.35 17.14 2.63
CA MET A 1 -15.07 15.85 1.96
C MET A 1 -14.20 15.01 2.89
N ARG A 2 -14.63 13.78 3.26
CA ARG A 2 -13.88 12.87 4.18
C ARG A 2 -12.77 12.07 3.50
N TYR A 3 -12.72 12.17 2.18
CA TYR A 3 -11.70 11.57 1.35
C TYR A 3 -10.64 12.63 0.99
N PRO A 4 -9.34 12.31 1.03
CA PRO A 4 -8.77 11.04 1.49
C PRO A 4 -8.60 11.08 3.02
N CYS A 5 -8.97 10.00 3.73
CA CYS A 5 -8.81 9.71 5.18
C CYS A 5 -9.07 10.79 6.26
N GLY A 6 -9.51 11.99 5.90
CA GLY A 6 -9.82 13.06 6.84
C GLY A 6 -11.19 12.87 7.50
N GLY A 7 -11.25 12.99 8.82
CA GLY A 7 -12.53 13.02 9.55
C GLY A 7 -13.21 11.67 9.75
N TYR A 8 -12.48 10.56 9.62
CA TYR A 8 -12.90 9.26 10.15
C TYR A 8 -12.59 9.15 11.65
N PRO A 9 -13.38 8.39 12.42
CA PRO A 9 -13.06 8.11 13.81
C PRO A 9 -11.71 7.39 13.95
N PRO A 10 -11.01 7.59 15.06
CA PRO A 10 -9.73 6.94 15.32
C PRO A 10 -9.84 5.43 15.40
N GLY A 11 -8.96 4.73 14.70
CA GLY A 11 -8.81 3.29 14.81
C GLY A 11 -7.91 2.85 15.98
N PRO A 12 -7.67 1.54 16.12
CA PRO A 12 -6.60 1.01 16.94
C PRO A 12 -5.24 1.57 16.50
N VAL A 13 -4.40 1.93 17.47
CA VAL A 13 -3.08 2.53 17.20
C VAL A 13 -2.03 1.44 17.03
N THR A 14 -1.36 1.44 15.88
CA THR A 14 -0.21 0.56 15.62
C THR A 14 1.09 1.29 15.94
N LYS A 15 1.96 0.67 16.75
CA LYS A 15 3.29 1.22 17.04
C LYS A 15 4.26 0.87 15.90
N MET A 16 4.98 1.87 15.42
CA MET A 16 5.99 1.75 14.37
C MET A 16 7.27 2.50 14.76
N LYS A 17 8.39 2.17 14.12
CA LYS A 17 9.67 2.87 14.31
C LYS A 17 10.28 3.31 12.97
N ALA A 18 11.04 4.39 12.99
CA ALA A 18 11.84 4.80 11.83
C ALA A 18 12.79 3.67 11.41
N GLY A 19 12.94 3.48 10.10
CA GLY A 19 13.71 2.38 9.53
C GLY A 19 13.04 1.00 9.56
N GLN A 20 11.88 0.85 10.21
CA GLN A 20 11.11 -0.40 10.18
C GLN A 20 10.68 -0.75 8.76
N VAL A 21 10.84 -2.02 8.39
CA VAL A 21 10.22 -2.58 7.18
C VAL A 21 8.86 -3.17 7.57
N ILE A 22 7.85 -2.83 6.79
CA ILE A 22 6.46 -3.28 6.94
C ILE A 22 6.16 -4.17 5.73
N ASP A 23 5.93 -5.45 5.98
CA ASP A 23 5.44 -6.38 4.95
C ASP A 23 3.93 -6.20 4.78
N VAL A 24 3.54 -5.31 3.86
CA VAL A 24 2.11 -5.07 3.61
C VAL A 24 1.50 -6.29 2.93
N ARG A 25 0.38 -6.75 3.47
CA ARG A 25 -0.44 -7.85 2.94
C ARG A 25 -1.78 -7.32 2.49
N PHE A 26 -2.29 -7.87 1.40
CA PHE A 26 -3.63 -7.60 0.91
C PHE A 26 -4.52 -8.81 1.15
N TYR A 27 -5.80 -8.53 1.39
CA TYR A 27 -6.81 -9.56 1.58
C TYR A 27 -7.83 -9.50 0.47
N ALA A 28 -8.25 -10.68 0.02
CA ALA A 28 -9.31 -10.85 -0.95
C ALA A 28 -10.49 -11.60 -0.32
N SER A 29 -11.70 -11.28 -0.77
CA SER A 29 -12.93 -11.91 -0.25
C SER A 29 -12.99 -13.42 -0.45
N ALA A 30 -12.28 -13.97 -1.44
CA ALA A 30 -12.20 -15.40 -1.69
C ALA A 30 -11.13 -16.13 -0.86
N MET A 31 -10.40 -15.43 0.01
CA MET A 31 -9.41 -16.04 0.91
C MET A 31 -10.08 -16.90 1.98
N LYS A 32 -9.46 -18.04 2.30
CA LYS A 32 -9.88 -18.88 3.44
C LYS A 32 -9.29 -18.32 4.73
N SER A 33 -9.83 -18.71 5.88
CA SER A 33 -9.36 -18.23 7.19
C SER A 33 -7.86 -18.47 7.43
N ASN A 34 -7.29 -19.54 6.87
CA ASN A 34 -5.84 -19.79 6.96
C ASN A 34 -5.00 -18.79 6.14
N ASP A 35 -5.50 -18.31 5.02
CA ASP A 35 -4.85 -17.30 4.16
C ASP A 35 -4.94 -15.89 4.80
N LEU A 36 -5.89 -15.67 5.69
CA LEU A 36 -5.94 -14.46 6.52
C LEU A 36 -4.87 -14.54 7.62
N LYS A 37 -4.78 -15.69 8.30
CA LYS A 37 -3.81 -15.92 9.39
C LYS A 37 -2.35 -15.93 8.92
N LYS A 38 -2.07 -16.42 7.72
CA LYS A 38 -0.70 -16.54 7.17
C LYS A 38 -0.66 -16.13 5.70
N GLN A 39 0.48 -15.60 5.25
CA GLN A 39 0.65 -15.27 3.83
C GLN A 39 0.44 -16.51 2.95
N PRO A 40 -0.53 -16.51 2.02
CA PRO A 40 -0.75 -17.65 1.14
C PRO A 40 0.47 -17.91 0.27
N LYS A 41 0.81 -19.19 0.07
CA LYS A 41 1.84 -19.60 -0.89
C LYS A 41 1.25 -19.59 -2.30
N LEU A 42 2.06 -19.18 -3.28
CA LEU A 42 1.68 -19.27 -4.67
C LEU A 42 1.44 -20.74 -5.06
N SER A 43 0.20 -21.07 -5.42
CA SER A 43 -0.22 -22.42 -5.84
C SER A 43 -0.26 -22.53 -7.36
N LYS A 44 -0.51 -23.74 -7.89
CA LYS A 44 -0.81 -23.93 -9.32
C LYS A 44 -2.00 -23.05 -9.72
N SER A 45 -1.97 -22.48 -10.93
CA SER A 45 -2.97 -21.49 -11.38
C SER A 45 -4.42 -21.92 -11.22
N THR A 46 -4.73 -23.22 -11.33
CA THR A 46 -6.09 -23.78 -11.17
C THR A 46 -6.57 -23.83 -9.72
N LYS A 47 -5.68 -23.63 -8.75
CA LYS A 47 -5.98 -23.64 -7.31
C LYS A 47 -5.84 -22.25 -6.69
N GLN A 48 -5.75 -21.20 -7.50
CA GLN A 48 -5.62 -19.84 -7.01
C GLN A 48 -7.01 -19.22 -6.73
N PHE A 49 -7.12 -18.38 -5.70
CA PHE A 49 -8.35 -17.69 -5.32
C PHE A 49 -8.51 -16.37 -6.05
N ALA A 50 -9.74 -15.92 -6.20
CA ALA A 50 -10.07 -14.65 -6.82
C ALA A 50 -9.64 -13.46 -5.94
N GLN A 51 -8.96 -12.46 -6.52
CA GLN A 51 -8.42 -11.32 -5.77
C GLN A 51 -9.01 -9.95 -6.13
N ALA A 52 -9.91 -9.88 -7.12
CA ALA A 52 -10.47 -8.63 -7.66
C ALA A 52 -9.41 -7.53 -7.91
N ARG A 53 -8.18 -7.91 -8.25
CA ARG A 53 -7.06 -6.97 -8.35
C ARG A 53 -7.10 -6.10 -9.61
N HIS A 54 -8.19 -6.12 -10.39
CA HIS A 54 -8.50 -5.21 -11.50
C HIS A 54 -7.36 -4.88 -12.48
N GLY A 55 -6.55 -5.87 -12.89
CA GLY A 55 -5.41 -5.58 -13.77
C GLY A 55 -4.15 -5.22 -13.01
N GLY A 56 -4.12 -5.39 -11.69
CA GLY A 56 -3.20 -4.76 -10.77
C GLY A 56 -3.33 -3.25 -10.82
N GLY A 57 -2.20 -2.55 -10.81
CA GLY A 57 -2.16 -1.10 -10.83
C GLY A 57 -1.01 -0.55 -10.02
N MET A 58 -1.22 0.66 -9.51
CA MET A 58 -0.22 1.33 -8.72
C MET A 58 -0.68 1.43 -7.27
N CYS A 59 0.10 0.83 -6.39
CA CYS A 59 -0.02 1.01 -4.95
C CYS A 59 0.97 2.07 -4.48
N GLU A 60 0.49 2.98 -3.66
CA GLU A 60 1.30 3.99 -3.00
C GLU A 60 1.10 3.94 -1.49
N PHE A 61 2.19 4.14 -0.77
CA PHE A 61 2.24 4.12 0.68
C PHE A 61 2.75 5.46 1.17
N SER A 62 2.04 6.07 2.11
CA SER A 62 2.35 7.40 2.60
C SER A 62 2.24 7.48 4.11
N LEU A 63 2.91 8.48 4.67
CA LEU A 63 2.64 8.96 6.02
C LEU A 63 1.85 10.26 5.94
N SER A 64 0.85 10.40 6.79
CA SER A 64 0.26 11.68 7.13
C SER A 64 0.66 12.05 8.55
N TYR A 65 0.87 13.35 8.81
CA TYR A 65 1.26 13.89 10.13
C TYR A 65 0.26 14.95 10.64
N ASP A 66 -0.86 15.10 9.94
CA ASP A 66 -1.88 16.12 10.16
C ASP A 66 -3.30 15.54 10.08
N GLY A 67 -3.45 14.26 10.44
CA GLY A 67 -4.74 13.58 10.49
C GLY A 67 -5.38 13.37 9.11
N GLY A 68 -4.57 13.15 8.07
CA GLY A 68 -5.04 12.88 6.70
C GLY A 68 -5.29 14.12 5.83
N LYS A 69 -4.83 15.30 6.25
CA LYS A 69 -4.95 16.53 5.42
C LYS A 69 -3.88 16.58 4.33
N SER A 70 -2.68 16.08 4.62
CA SER A 70 -1.60 15.95 3.66
C SER A 70 -0.89 14.60 3.77
N TYR A 71 -0.24 14.23 2.67
CA TYR A 71 0.38 12.92 2.47
C TYR A 71 1.82 13.07 2.02
N ARG A 72 2.67 12.19 2.53
CA ARG A 72 4.09 12.14 2.22
C ARG A 72 4.44 10.72 1.81
N LEU A 73 4.67 10.53 0.52
CA LEU A 73 4.97 9.23 -0.09
C LEU A 73 6.24 8.65 0.52
N ILE A 74 6.16 7.38 0.92
CA ILE A 74 7.26 6.58 1.48
C ILE A 74 7.46 5.26 0.74
N GLY A 75 6.60 4.93 -0.22
CA GLY A 75 6.81 3.78 -1.08
C GLY A 75 5.79 3.66 -2.20
N ARG A 76 6.18 2.93 -3.24
CA ARG A 76 5.37 2.69 -4.43
C ARG A 76 5.67 1.34 -5.05
N TYR A 77 4.62 0.67 -5.51
CA TYR A 77 4.70 -0.49 -6.38
C TYR A 77 3.74 -0.32 -7.55
N SER A 78 4.17 -0.73 -8.74
CA SER A 78 3.39 -0.65 -9.96
C SER A 78 3.06 -2.04 -10.50
N LYS A 79 2.26 -2.07 -11.58
CA LYS A 79 1.88 -3.27 -12.34
C LYS A 79 1.00 -4.24 -11.56
N THR A 80 1.58 -5.09 -10.72
CA THR A 80 0.92 -6.29 -10.16
C THR A 80 0.33 -6.06 -8.77
N CYS A 81 0.67 -4.97 -8.10
CA CYS A 81 0.06 -4.61 -6.82
C CYS A 81 -1.44 -4.31 -7.02
N PRO A 82 -2.36 -4.75 -6.14
CA PRO A 82 -2.18 -5.38 -4.83
C PRO A 82 -2.38 -6.91 -4.80
N ASP A 83 -1.60 -7.66 -5.57
CA ASP A 83 -1.68 -9.13 -5.56
C ASP A 83 -1.48 -9.71 -4.14
N SER A 84 -2.49 -10.45 -3.68
CA SER A 84 -2.58 -10.95 -2.31
C SER A 84 -1.75 -12.22 -2.07
N TYR A 85 -1.14 -12.80 -3.12
CA TYR A 85 -0.17 -13.89 -2.97
C TYR A 85 1.21 -13.41 -2.53
N TYR A 86 1.46 -12.11 -2.53
CA TYR A 86 2.75 -11.52 -2.19
C TYR A 86 2.65 -10.55 -1.01
N THR A 87 3.77 -10.40 -0.31
CA THR A 87 4.00 -9.27 0.59
C THR A 87 4.63 -8.12 -0.19
N TRP A 88 4.34 -6.89 0.24
CA TRP A 88 4.78 -5.66 -0.41
C TRP A 88 5.57 -4.84 0.62
N PRO A 89 6.88 -5.07 0.74
CA PRO A 89 7.68 -4.48 1.81
C PRO A 89 7.84 -2.98 1.59
N VAL A 90 7.55 -2.18 2.62
CA VAL A 90 7.71 -0.72 2.62
C VAL A 90 8.51 -0.33 3.84
N ARG A 91 9.54 0.51 3.66
CA ARG A 91 10.34 0.98 4.78
C ARG A 91 9.83 2.33 5.26
N ILE A 92 9.63 2.48 6.57
CA ILE A 92 9.49 3.81 7.16
C ILE A 92 10.83 4.53 7.05
N PRO A 93 10.91 5.76 6.49
CA PRO A 93 12.17 6.46 6.32
C PRO A 93 12.98 6.51 7.63
N LYS A 94 14.28 6.25 7.55
CA LYS A 94 15.16 6.16 8.74
C LYS A 94 15.24 7.47 9.52
N ASN A 95 15.04 8.60 8.83
CA ASN A 95 15.03 9.94 9.39
C ASN A 95 13.63 10.49 9.65
N ALA A 96 12.59 9.64 9.64
CA ALA A 96 11.22 10.08 9.83
C ALA A 96 11.02 10.74 11.21
N LYS A 97 10.24 11.82 11.23
CA LYS A 97 9.84 12.52 12.46
C LYS A 97 8.92 11.65 13.33
N SER A 98 9.09 11.75 14.64
CA SER A 98 8.20 11.10 15.61
C SER A 98 6.79 11.69 15.61
N CYS A 99 5.83 10.85 15.97
CA CYS A 99 4.49 11.26 16.38
C CYS A 99 3.93 10.30 17.41
N THR A 100 3.42 10.86 18.49
CA THR A 100 3.07 10.12 19.70
C THR A 100 1.60 10.27 20.07
N LYS A 101 0.91 11.29 19.52
CA LYS A 101 -0.50 11.53 19.82
C LYS A 101 -1.38 10.66 18.92
N LYS A 102 -2.46 10.14 19.49
CA LYS A 102 -3.55 9.49 18.74
C LYS A 102 -4.10 10.47 17.69
N ASN A 103 -4.41 9.99 16.48
CA ASN A 103 -4.86 10.79 15.31
C ASN A 103 -3.86 11.78 14.74
N GLN A 104 -2.62 11.77 15.22
CA GLN A 104 -1.59 12.64 14.65
C GLN A 104 -1.07 12.07 13.34
N CYS A 105 -0.75 10.78 13.34
CA CYS A 105 -0.14 10.11 12.21
C CYS A 105 -0.98 8.97 11.67
N LEU A 106 -0.98 8.89 10.34
CA LEU A 106 -1.59 7.79 9.61
C LEU A 106 -0.54 7.11 8.74
N PHE A 107 -0.55 5.78 8.72
CA PHE A 107 0.02 5.00 7.61
C PHE A 107 -1.09 4.80 6.58
N VAL A 108 -0.82 5.23 5.35
CA VAL A 108 -1.83 5.38 4.30
C VAL A 108 -1.44 4.48 3.13
N TRP A 109 -2.38 3.66 2.68
CA TRP A 109 -2.27 2.94 1.42
C TRP A 109 -3.30 3.46 0.44
N THR A 110 -2.89 3.58 -0.82
CA THR A 110 -3.78 3.85 -1.94
C THR A 110 -3.47 2.93 -3.10
N TRP A 111 -4.50 2.63 -3.89
CA TRP A 111 -4.38 1.82 -5.09
C TRP A 111 -5.20 2.42 -6.22
N THR A 112 -4.53 2.76 -7.31
CA THR A 112 -5.17 3.09 -8.59
C THR A 112 -5.17 1.86 -9.47
N ALA A 113 -6.35 1.34 -9.79
CA ALA A 113 -6.49 0.16 -10.63
C ALA A 113 -5.97 0.42 -12.05
N ALA A 114 -5.34 -0.58 -12.66
CA ALA A 114 -4.72 -0.42 -13.97
C ALA A 114 -5.74 -0.27 -15.09
N VAL A 115 -6.82 -1.07 -15.06
CA VAL A 115 -7.72 -1.30 -16.21
C VAL A 115 -9.06 -0.58 -16.05
N VAL A 116 -9.52 -0.37 -14.82
CA VAL A 116 -10.80 0.29 -14.51
C VAL A 116 -10.53 1.59 -13.75
N PRO A 117 -11.38 2.63 -13.89
CA PRO A 117 -11.22 3.91 -13.21
C PRO A 117 -11.65 3.81 -11.75
N GLN A 118 -10.93 3.01 -10.97
CA GLN A 118 -11.20 2.79 -9.55
C GLN A 118 -9.98 3.16 -8.73
N PHE A 119 -10.26 3.85 -7.62
CA PHE A 119 -9.28 4.23 -6.63
C PHE A 119 -9.72 3.71 -5.27
N TYR A 120 -8.85 2.97 -4.62
CA TYR A 120 -9.06 2.43 -3.29
C TYR A 120 -8.07 3.05 -2.33
N MET A 121 -8.48 3.19 -1.06
CA MET A 121 -7.60 3.66 -0.01
C MET A 121 -7.90 3.02 1.33
N ASN A 122 -6.89 2.97 2.20
CA ASN A 122 -7.03 2.61 3.60
C ASN A 122 -6.03 3.39 4.46
N CYS A 123 -6.38 3.67 5.70
CA CYS A 123 -5.54 4.36 6.67
C CYS A 123 -5.55 3.64 8.02
N ALA A 124 -4.37 3.56 8.63
CA ALA A 124 -4.20 3.06 9.98
C ALA A 124 -3.61 4.16 10.86
N ASP A 125 -4.19 4.35 12.05
CA ASP A 125 -3.61 5.19 13.09
C ASP A 125 -2.28 4.59 13.56
N ILE A 126 -1.23 5.42 13.59
CA ILE A 126 0.09 4.99 14.04
C ILE A 126 0.66 5.91 15.10
N GLN A 127 1.46 5.31 15.98
CA GLN A 127 2.47 6.01 16.77
C GLN A 127 3.83 5.67 16.18
N LEU A 128 4.56 6.69 15.73
CA LEU A 128 5.87 6.52 15.12
C LEU A 128 6.95 7.01 16.08
N SER A 129 7.79 6.07 16.52
CA SER A 129 9.07 6.39 17.16
C SER A 129 10.07 6.75 16.06
N GLY A 130 10.29 8.05 15.85
CA GLY A 130 11.16 8.61 14.82
C GLY A 130 12.62 8.75 15.26
N ALA A 131 13.45 9.29 14.37
CA ALA A 131 14.83 9.64 14.70
C ALA A 131 14.92 10.91 15.57
N LYS A 132 16.01 11.03 16.35
CA LYS A 132 16.36 12.30 17.02
C LYS A 132 16.55 13.37 15.93
N ASN A 133 15.88 14.51 16.08
CA ASN A 133 15.80 15.56 15.05
C ASN A 133 15.24 15.08 13.70
N GLY A 134 14.34 14.09 13.71
CA GLY A 134 13.72 13.55 12.51
C GLY A 134 12.94 14.62 11.72
N VAL A 135 12.95 14.45 10.40
CA VAL A 135 12.30 15.35 9.44
C VAL A 135 11.05 14.69 8.88
N TYR A 136 10.13 15.52 8.38
CA TYR A 136 9.03 14.99 7.59
C TYR A 136 9.57 14.43 6.26
N PRO A 137 9.08 13.27 5.78
CA PRO A 137 9.42 12.80 4.44
C PRO A 137 9.04 13.86 3.38
N PRO A 138 9.62 13.82 2.17
CA PRO A 138 9.31 14.78 1.12
C PRO A 138 7.80 14.97 0.93
N ARG A 139 7.36 16.21 0.65
CA ARG A 139 5.93 16.55 0.44
C ARG A 139 5.42 16.07 -0.93
N LYS A 140 5.89 14.91 -1.39
CA LYS A 140 5.35 14.22 -2.55
C LYS A 140 4.07 13.54 -2.10
N GLY A 141 2.93 14.06 -2.56
CA GLY A 141 1.62 13.51 -2.22
C GLY A 141 1.30 12.21 -2.94
N ILE A 142 0.15 11.63 -2.60
CA ILE A 142 -0.46 10.53 -3.34
C ILE A 142 -0.82 11.02 -4.74
N GLN A 143 -0.61 10.18 -5.75
CA GLN A 143 -0.96 10.52 -7.12
C GLN A 143 -2.45 10.27 -7.34
N VAL A 144 -3.16 11.34 -7.69
CA VAL A 144 -4.54 11.27 -8.19
C VAL A 144 -4.48 11.35 -9.71
N TYR A 145 -5.13 10.39 -10.36
CA TYR A 145 -5.12 10.29 -11.81
C TYR A 145 -6.48 10.61 -12.39
N ASN A 146 -6.53 11.50 -13.37
CA ASN A 146 -7.69 11.70 -14.24
C ASN A 146 -7.44 10.97 -15.57
N ILE A 147 -7.63 9.64 -15.57
CA ILE A 147 -7.37 8.80 -16.74
C ILE A 147 -8.68 8.58 -17.50
N LYS A 148 -8.68 8.86 -18.81
CA LYS A 148 -9.77 8.40 -19.68
C LYS A 148 -9.83 6.86 -19.65
N GLY A 149 -11.02 6.29 -19.66
CA GLY A 149 -11.19 4.84 -19.72
C GLY A 149 -10.52 4.28 -20.98
N HIS A 150 -9.49 3.46 -20.81
CA HIS A 150 -8.78 2.82 -21.92
C HIS A 150 -8.62 1.34 -21.64
N LYS A 151 -8.75 0.50 -22.68
CA LYS A 151 -8.41 -0.93 -22.62
C LYS A 151 -6.89 -1.06 -22.46
N LYS A 152 -6.38 -0.98 -21.22
CA LYS A 152 -4.95 -1.16 -20.96
C LYS A 152 -4.54 -2.61 -21.14
N LYS A 153 -3.26 -2.81 -21.52
CA LYS A 153 -2.62 -4.13 -21.47
C LYS A 153 -2.69 -4.63 -20.03
N VAL A 154 -3.38 -5.74 -19.86
CA VAL A 154 -3.56 -6.44 -18.61
C VAL A 154 -2.20 -7.02 -18.19
N PHE A 155 -1.71 -6.73 -16.98
CA PHE A 155 -0.42 -7.25 -16.52
C PHE A 155 -0.48 -8.76 -16.26
N PRO A 156 0.65 -9.48 -16.29
CA PRO A 156 0.65 -10.93 -16.06
C PRO A 156 -0.13 -11.33 -14.80
N GLY A 157 -0.93 -12.39 -14.93
CA GLY A 157 -1.88 -12.89 -13.95
C GLY A 157 -3.27 -12.25 -14.04
N ASP A 158 -3.40 -11.03 -14.55
CA ASP A 158 -4.69 -10.35 -14.60
C ASP A 158 -5.50 -10.80 -15.81
N GLY A 159 -6.84 -10.74 -15.72
CA GLY A 159 -7.74 -11.16 -16.81
C GLY A 159 -7.68 -12.66 -17.14
N GLN A 160 -6.87 -13.45 -16.43
CA GLN A 160 -6.75 -14.88 -16.62
C GLN A 160 -7.21 -15.65 -15.38
N LYS A 161 -8.53 -15.85 -15.22
CA LYS A 161 -9.13 -16.82 -14.27
C LYS A 161 -8.41 -16.92 -12.92
N HIS A 162 -8.23 -15.79 -12.25
CA HIS A 162 -7.65 -15.67 -10.89
C HIS A 162 -6.14 -15.88 -10.76
N LYS A 163 -5.38 -15.80 -11.86
CA LYS A 163 -3.93 -15.95 -11.81
C LYS A 163 -3.24 -14.82 -11.01
N ALA A 164 -2.30 -15.20 -10.16
CA ALA A 164 -1.36 -14.29 -9.54
C ALA A 164 -0.41 -13.72 -10.61
N GLY A 165 0.01 -12.47 -10.43
CA GLY A 165 1.11 -11.89 -11.17
C GLY A 165 2.48 -12.33 -10.62
N PRO A 166 3.59 -11.81 -11.17
CA PRO A 166 4.94 -12.07 -10.66
C PRO A 166 5.27 -11.43 -9.30
N GLY A 167 4.32 -10.72 -8.66
CA GLY A 167 4.56 -10.03 -7.39
C GLY A 167 5.40 -8.76 -7.53
N PRO A 168 5.97 -8.24 -6.42
CA PRO A 168 6.80 -7.03 -6.43
C PRO A 168 8.11 -7.22 -7.19
N ASN A 169 8.45 -6.25 -8.03
CA ASN A 169 9.73 -6.22 -8.74
C ASN A 169 10.88 -5.93 -7.76
N LYS A 170 12.00 -6.66 -7.88
CA LYS A 170 13.24 -6.44 -7.11
C LYS A 170 13.73 -4.98 -7.16
N LYS A 171 13.61 -4.31 -8.32
CA LYS A 171 13.99 -2.88 -8.44
C LYS A 171 13.10 -1.99 -7.57
N GLU A 172 11.80 -2.23 -7.57
CA GLU A 172 10.85 -1.45 -6.76
C GLU A 172 11.04 -1.75 -5.27
N ILE A 173 11.27 -3.02 -4.89
CA ILE A 173 11.65 -3.38 -3.51
C ILE A 173 12.89 -2.58 -3.09
N ASN A 174 13.96 -2.64 -3.88
CA ASN A 174 15.19 -1.91 -3.60
C ASN A 174 14.97 -0.39 -3.52
N ASN A 175 14.09 0.18 -4.35
CA ASN A 175 13.75 1.59 -4.29
C ASN A 175 12.99 1.94 -3.01
N ASN A 176 12.01 1.12 -2.61
CA ASN A 176 11.27 1.27 -1.34
C ASN A 176 12.18 1.09 -0.11
N MET A 177 13.21 0.24 -0.22
CA MET A 177 14.23 0.06 0.81
C MET A 177 15.32 1.13 0.78
N ASN A 178 15.27 2.13 -0.11
CA ASN A 178 16.30 3.16 -0.21
C ASN A 178 15.74 4.56 -0.46
N ASP A 179 14.44 4.75 -0.25
CA ASP A 179 13.76 6.03 -0.42
C ASP A 179 13.85 6.60 -1.86
N ARG A 180 13.80 5.73 -2.89
CA ARG A 180 13.97 6.05 -4.34
C ARG A 180 12.71 5.78 -5.20
N PHE A 181 11.52 6.12 -4.71
CA PHE A 181 10.21 5.72 -5.28
C PHE A 181 9.44 6.85 -6.02
#